data_AF-A0A2N3HMA9-F1
#
_entry.id   AF-A0A2N3HMA9-F1
#
_cell.length_a   1.000
_cell.length_b   1.000
_cell.length_c   1.000
_cell.angle_alpha   90.00
_cell.angle_beta   90.00
_cell.angle_gamma   90.00
#
_symmetry.space_group_name_H-M   'P 1'
#
loop_
_entity.id
_entity.type
_entity.pdbx_description
1 polymer ?
#
loop_
_entity_poly.entity_id
_entity_poly.type
_entity_poly.pdbx_seq_one_letter_code
_entity_poly.pdbx_strand_id
1 'polypeptide(L)'
;MLYSNQMNAATKKNDMEAEDKVIQVYKWSIETELGSFTGTCLSMDGVNEEITLLTNNAKILKKNIIPMSLINEDLGNKVYTWNIITNSGQASGVSVNLEEAIRVVNSFGSTEEVKSNIDESFKILK
;
A
#
# COMPACT_ATOMS: atom_id res chain seq x y z
N MET A 1 44.61 46.91 -17.27
CA MET A 1 44.43 45.49 -16.89
C MET A 1 43.32 45.42 -15.84
N LEU A 2 42.26 44.68 -16.20
CA LEU A 2 41.33 43.92 -15.36
C LEU A 2 40.63 44.56 -14.13
N TYR A 3 39.31 44.71 -14.29
CA TYR A 3 38.24 44.55 -13.30
C TYR A 3 38.49 43.32 -12.39
N SER A 4 38.00 43.19 -11.14
CA SER A 4 36.64 43.42 -10.64
C SER A 4 36.59 43.19 -9.11
N ASN A 5 35.78 43.99 -8.41
CA ASN A 5 35.13 43.58 -7.16
C ASN A 5 34.14 42.44 -7.45
N GLN A 6 34.01 41.49 -6.53
CA GLN A 6 32.77 41.19 -5.77
C GLN A 6 32.79 39.76 -5.23
N MET A 7 32.66 39.67 -3.90
CA MET A 7 32.13 38.48 -3.23
C MET A 7 30.72 38.24 -3.76
N ASN A 8 30.49 37.13 -4.44
CA ASN A 8 29.15 36.59 -4.59
C ASN A 8 29.04 35.32 -3.76
N ALA A 9 28.17 35.45 -2.76
CA ALA A 9 27.69 34.41 -1.89
C ALA A 9 27.23 33.19 -2.69
N ALA A 10 27.45 32.03 -2.09
CA ALA A 10 26.90 30.76 -2.52
C ALA A 10 25.41 30.91 -2.84
N THR A 11 25.07 30.83 -4.14
CA THR A 11 23.72 30.51 -4.55
C THR A 11 23.48 29.07 -4.10
N LYS A 12 22.95 28.92 -2.88
CA LYS A 12 22.23 27.72 -2.50
C LYS A 12 21.19 27.51 -3.59
N LYS A 13 21.42 26.50 -4.44
CA LYS A 13 20.31 25.78 -5.03
C LYS A 13 19.49 25.31 -3.84
N ASN A 14 18.39 26.01 -3.56
CA ASN A 14 17.26 25.34 -2.94
C ASN A 14 16.72 24.44 -4.05
N ASP A 15 17.40 23.32 -4.25
CA ASP A 15 16.75 22.11 -4.72
C ASP A 15 15.76 21.83 -3.60
N MET A 16 14.51 22.27 -3.80
CA MET A 16 13.40 21.91 -2.93
C MET A 16 13.39 20.40 -2.96
N GLU A 17 13.90 19.79 -1.88
CA GLU A 17 13.92 18.36 -1.66
C GLU A 17 12.55 17.86 -2.08
N ALA A 18 12.51 17.00 -3.11
CA ALA A 18 11.35 16.17 -3.30
C ALA A 18 11.23 15.40 -2.00
N GLU A 19 10.37 15.86 -1.09
CA GLU A 19 10.02 15.09 0.09
C GLU A 19 9.44 13.81 -0.47
N ASP A 20 10.27 12.77 -0.54
CA ASP A 20 9.86 11.42 -0.86
C ASP A 20 8.70 11.13 0.09
N LYS A 21 7.48 11.11 -0.44
CA LYS A 21 6.29 10.96 0.38
C LYS A 21 6.25 9.52 0.85
N VAL A 22 6.88 9.25 1.97
CA VAL A 22 6.87 7.93 2.60
C VAL A 22 5.45 7.65 3.07
N ILE A 23 4.84 6.62 2.51
CA ILE A 23 3.54 6.11 2.95
C ILE A 23 3.79 4.98 3.95
N GLN A 24 3.27 5.12 5.16
CA GLN A 24 3.18 4.01 6.10
C GLN A 24 2.05 3.06 5.68
N VAL A 25 2.38 1.78 5.63
CA VAL A 25 1.50 0.70 5.21
C VAL A 25 1.66 -0.46 6.19
N TYR A 26 0.61 -1.27 6.35
CA TYR A 26 0.57 -2.39 7.26
C TYR A 26 0.14 -3.62 6.49
N LYS A 27 1.08 -4.52 6.24
CA LYS A 27 0.78 -5.83 5.67
C LYS A 27 0.38 -6.76 6.80
N TRP A 28 -0.72 -7.47 6.64
CA TRP A 28 -1.22 -8.40 7.63
C TRP A 28 -1.57 -9.74 7.00
N SER A 29 -1.56 -10.77 7.83
CA SER A 29 -2.02 -12.10 7.48
C SER A 29 -2.64 -12.77 8.70
N ILE A 30 -3.79 -13.40 8.52
CA ILE A 30 -4.42 -14.24 9.53
C ILE A 30 -4.66 -15.63 8.95
N GLU A 31 -4.56 -16.64 9.82
CA GLU A 31 -4.97 -17.99 9.52
C GLU A 31 -6.17 -18.31 10.41
N THR A 32 -7.22 -18.86 9.81
CA THR A 32 -8.45 -19.23 10.49
C THR A 32 -8.82 -20.67 10.14
N GLU A 33 -9.81 -21.21 10.83
CA GLU A 33 -10.37 -22.54 10.50
C GLU A 33 -11.00 -22.59 9.09
N LEU A 34 -11.33 -21.44 8.49
CA LEU A 34 -11.93 -21.35 7.16
C LEU A 34 -10.89 -21.14 6.03
N GLY A 35 -9.63 -20.93 6.38
CA GLY A 35 -8.58 -20.61 5.42
C GLY A 35 -7.67 -19.48 5.89
N SER A 36 -6.77 -19.09 4.98
CA SER A 36 -5.79 -18.01 5.21
C SER A 36 -6.23 -16.73 4.52
N PHE A 37 -6.08 -15.63 5.22
CA PHE A 37 -6.38 -14.30 4.72
C PHE A 37 -5.15 -13.42 4.81
N THR A 38 -4.93 -12.60 3.81
CA THR A 38 -3.86 -11.60 3.81
C THR A 38 -4.42 -10.26 3.41
N GLY A 39 -3.76 -9.19 3.83
CA GLY A 39 -4.19 -7.85 3.52
C GLY A 39 -3.10 -6.82 3.65
N THR A 40 -3.36 -5.62 3.13
CA THR A 40 -2.48 -4.47 3.30
C THR A 40 -3.32 -3.22 3.50
N CYS A 41 -3.11 -2.50 4.60
CA CYS A 41 -3.88 -1.28 4.93
C CYS A 41 -2.96 -0.09 5.16
N LEU A 42 -3.47 1.13 5.00
CA LEU A 42 -2.71 2.36 5.26
C LEU A 42 -2.70 2.77 6.75
N SER A 43 -3.49 2.10 7.58
CA SER A 43 -3.61 2.36 9.01
C SER A 43 -3.85 1.07 9.78
N MET A 44 -3.46 1.07 11.05
CA MET A 44 -3.75 -0.05 11.96
C MET A 44 -5.26 -0.22 12.21
N ASP A 45 -6.03 0.87 12.17
CA ASP A 45 -7.49 0.83 12.29
C ASP A 45 -8.11 0.06 11.12
N GLY A 46 -7.66 0.32 9.89
CA GLY A 46 -8.08 -0.46 8.72
C GLY A 46 -7.72 -1.93 8.83
N VAL A 47 -6.52 -2.27 9.36
CA VAL A 47 -6.15 -3.66 9.64
C VAL A 47 -7.13 -4.33 10.61
N ASN A 48 -7.49 -3.63 11.68
CA ASN A 48 -8.40 -4.17 12.68
C ASN A 48 -9.83 -4.32 12.15
N GLU A 49 -10.31 -3.36 11.36
CA GLU A 49 -11.61 -3.42 10.69
C GLU A 49 -11.69 -4.60 9.72
N GLU A 50 -10.70 -4.74 8.82
CA GLU A 50 -10.66 -5.83 7.86
C GLU A 50 -10.58 -7.19 8.55
N ILE A 51 -9.68 -7.36 9.54
CA ILE A 51 -9.58 -8.63 10.28
C ILE A 51 -10.90 -8.94 10.98
N THR A 52 -11.53 -7.96 11.64
CA THR A 52 -12.79 -8.17 12.37
C THR A 52 -13.91 -8.60 11.42
N LEU A 53 -14.01 -7.98 10.25
CA LEU A 53 -14.99 -8.34 9.22
C LEU A 53 -14.82 -9.79 8.76
N LEU A 54 -13.57 -10.20 8.52
CA LEU A 54 -13.22 -11.54 8.01
C LEU A 54 -13.36 -12.63 9.07
N THR A 55 -13.16 -12.29 10.34
CA THR A 55 -13.15 -13.26 11.44
C THR A 55 -14.46 -13.28 12.23
N ASN A 56 -15.48 -12.53 11.80
CA ASN A 56 -16.76 -12.42 12.51
C ASN A 56 -17.42 -13.78 12.79
N ASN A 57 -17.14 -14.81 11.97
CA ASN A 57 -17.63 -16.17 12.13
C ASN A 57 -16.53 -17.24 12.17
N ALA A 58 -15.26 -16.85 12.35
CA ALA A 58 -14.13 -17.76 12.24
C ALA A 58 -13.12 -17.51 13.35
N LYS A 59 -12.67 -18.58 14.01
CA LYS A 59 -11.62 -18.49 15.01
C LYS A 59 -10.28 -18.22 14.33
N ILE A 60 -9.57 -17.19 14.81
CA ILE A 60 -8.20 -16.91 14.40
C ILE A 60 -7.26 -17.91 15.08
N LEU A 61 -6.52 -18.66 14.27
CA LEU A 61 -5.46 -19.57 14.69
C LEU A 61 -4.11 -18.85 14.77
N LYS A 62 -3.85 -17.95 13.82
CA LYS A 62 -2.61 -17.17 13.73
C LYS A 62 -2.87 -15.78 13.21
N LYS A 63 -2.15 -14.79 13.73
CA LYS A 63 -2.20 -13.39 13.29
C LYS A 63 -0.80 -12.83 13.19
N ASN A 64 -0.50 -12.14 12.10
CA ASN A 64 0.77 -11.45 11.87
C ASN A 64 0.50 -10.10 11.21
N ILE A 65 1.12 -9.04 11.72
CA ILE A 65 1.03 -7.68 11.17
C ILE A 65 2.45 -7.12 11.08
N ILE A 66 2.82 -6.65 9.91
CA ILE A 66 4.14 -6.11 9.59
C ILE A 66 3.96 -4.68 9.07
N PRO A 67 4.43 -3.67 9.81
CA PRO A 67 4.50 -2.31 9.28
C PRO A 67 5.58 -2.23 8.20
N MET A 68 5.28 -1.52 7.12
CA MET A 68 6.16 -1.32 5.97
C MET A 68 6.03 0.12 5.46
N SER A 69 7.13 0.67 4.97
CA SER A 69 7.20 2.02 4.43
C SER A 69 7.38 1.94 2.92
N LEU A 70 6.48 2.56 2.17
CA LEU A 70 6.59 2.70 0.73
C LEU A 70 7.12 4.10 0.43
N ILE A 71 8.35 4.15 -0.08
CA ILE A 71 8.98 5.36 -0.61
C ILE A 71 8.43 5.53 -2.03
N ASN A 72 7.97 6.72 -2.37
CA ASN A 72 7.42 6.94 -3.69
C ASN A 72 7.90 8.28 -4.25
N GLU A 73 8.66 8.17 -5.34
CA GLU A 73 9.27 9.28 -6.06
C GLU A 73 8.26 9.98 -7.02
N ASP A 74 7.03 9.43 -7.19
CA ASP A 74 6.11 9.86 -8.26
C ASP A 74 4.60 9.79 -7.87
N LEU A 75 4.23 10.09 -6.61
CA LEU A 75 2.82 10.08 -6.19
C LEU A 75 2.04 11.30 -6.66
N GLY A 76 1.34 11.12 -7.78
CA GLY A 76 0.03 11.73 -7.94
C GLY A 76 -1.02 11.14 -6.99
N ASN A 77 -0.85 11.21 -5.66
CA ASN A 77 -1.80 10.92 -4.55
C ASN A 77 -2.72 9.67 -4.63
N LYS A 78 -2.58 8.80 -5.63
CA LYS A 78 -3.49 7.69 -5.91
C LYS A 78 -2.92 6.39 -5.36
N VAL A 79 -3.80 5.63 -4.75
CA VAL A 79 -3.52 4.34 -4.16
C VAL A 79 -4.65 3.41 -4.61
N TYR A 80 -4.31 2.21 -5.06
CA TYR A 80 -5.28 1.24 -5.57
C TYR A 80 -5.40 0.11 -4.58
N THR A 81 -6.56 0.02 -3.93
CA THR A 81 -6.86 -1.08 -3.02
C THR A 81 -7.49 -2.20 -3.84
N TRP A 82 -6.98 -3.41 -3.71
CA TRP A 82 -7.51 -4.57 -4.40
C TRP A 82 -7.93 -5.64 -3.39
N ASN A 83 -8.93 -6.42 -3.75
CA ASN A 83 -9.47 -7.51 -2.97
C ASN A 83 -9.69 -8.71 -3.88
N ILE A 84 -9.33 -9.90 -3.41
CA ILE A 84 -9.38 -11.17 -4.14
C ILE A 84 -9.95 -12.20 -3.19
N ILE A 85 -11.03 -12.86 -3.59
CA ILE A 85 -11.63 -13.98 -2.87
C ILE A 85 -11.46 -15.22 -3.73
N THR A 86 -10.85 -16.25 -3.15
CA THR A 86 -10.68 -17.57 -3.74
C THR A 86 -11.42 -18.60 -2.87
N ASN A 87 -11.44 -19.87 -3.28
CA ASN A 87 -12.07 -20.93 -2.49
C ASN A 87 -11.25 -21.29 -1.23
N SER A 88 -9.95 -20.99 -1.27
CA SER A 88 -8.98 -21.29 -0.22
C SER A 88 -8.69 -20.11 0.74
N GLY A 89 -9.21 -18.91 0.44
CA GLY A 89 -9.01 -17.73 1.28
C GLY A 89 -9.31 -16.41 0.58
N GLN A 90 -8.90 -15.30 1.19
CA GLN A 90 -8.99 -13.98 0.57
C GLN A 90 -7.70 -13.18 0.78
N ALA A 91 -7.31 -12.44 -0.25
CA ALA A 91 -6.17 -11.53 -0.23
C ALA A 91 -6.66 -10.11 -0.55
N SER A 92 -6.36 -9.15 0.31
CA SER A 92 -6.47 -7.72 0.03
C SER A 92 -5.07 -7.11 -0.11
N GLY A 93 -5.00 -5.94 -0.72
CA GLY A 93 -3.75 -5.21 -0.73
C GLY A 93 -3.86 -3.84 -1.34
N VAL A 94 -2.73 -3.16 -1.33
CA VAL A 94 -2.60 -1.77 -1.77
C VAL A 94 -1.44 -1.68 -2.75
N SER A 95 -1.69 -1.04 -3.89
CA SER A 95 -0.67 -0.76 -4.92
C SER A 95 -0.59 0.73 -5.21
N VAL A 96 0.57 1.18 -5.64
CA VAL A 96 0.82 2.61 -5.90
C VAL A 96 0.43 3.03 -7.32
N ASN A 97 0.13 2.07 -8.18
CA ASN A 97 -0.42 2.31 -9.51
C ASN A 97 -1.42 1.20 -9.89
N LEU A 98 -2.28 1.49 -10.87
CA LEU A 98 -3.32 0.57 -11.32
C LEU A 98 -2.75 -0.68 -11.99
N GLU A 99 -1.66 -0.53 -12.76
CA GLU A 99 -1.05 -1.64 -13.49
C GLU A 99 -0.53 -2.71 -12.53
N GLU A 100 0.08 -2.30 -11.42
CA GLU A 100 0.54 -3.18 -10.36
C GLU A 100 -0.63 -3.89 -9.67
N ALA A 101 -1.72 -3.17 -9.34
CA ALA A 101 -2.92 -3.78 -8.77
C ALA A 101 -3.51 -4.85 -9.71
N ILE A 102 -3.62 -4.55 -11.00
CA ILE A 102 -4.11 -5.48 -12.02
C ILE A 102 -3.18 -6.69 -12.13
N ARG A 103 -1.86 -6.47 -12.16
CA ARG A 103 -0.86 -7.54 -12.26
C ARG A 103 -0.96 -8.50 -11.08
N VAL A 104 -1.11 -7.97 -9.86
CA VAL A 104 -1.28 -8.78 -8.66
C VAL A 104 -2.57 -9.57 -8.73
N VAL A 105 -3.72 -8.93 -9.01
CA VAL A 105 -5.01 -9.62 -9.14
C VAL A 105 -4.95 -10.75 -10.16
N ASN A 106 -4.35 -10.51 -11.33
CA ASN A 106 -4.21 -11.52 -12.39
C ASN A 106 -3.30 -12.69 -11.99
N SER A 107 -2.36 -12.50 -11.06
CA SER A 107 -1.49 -13.58 -10.58
C SER A 107 -2.22 -14.66 -9.78
N PHE A 108 -3.39 -14.34 -9.19
CA PHE A 108 -4.21 -15.29 -8.44
C PHE A 108 -5.21 -16.06 -9.32
N GLY A 109 -5.50 -15.59 -10.53
CA GLY A 109 -6.57 -16.10 -11.39
C GLY A 109 -6.27 -17.37 -12.20
N SER A 110 -5.11 -18.00 -12.05
CA SER A 110 -4.68 -19.10 -12.92
C SER A 110 -5.16 -20.49 -12.48
N THR A 111 -5.64 -20.66 -11.24
CA THR A 111 -5.92 -22.00 -10.68
C THR A 111 -7.24 -22.17 -9.93
N GLU A 112 -8.00 -21.10 -9.63
CA GLU A 112 -9.27 -21.18 -8.87
C GLU A 112 -10.33 -20.20 -9.43
N GLU A 113 -11.60 -20.39 -9.05
CA GLU A 113 -12.62 -19.35 -9.27
C GLU A 113 -12.27 -18.14 -8.39
N VAL A 114 -11.91 -17.04 -9.05
CA VAL A 114 -11.51 -15.80 -8.39
C VAL A 114 -12.58 -14.74 -8.57
N LYS A 115 -13.07 -14.19 -7.45
CA LYS A 115 -13.81 -12.93 -7.45
C LYS A 115 -12.86 -11.82 -7.00
N SER A 116 -12.70 -10.78 -7.81
CA SER A 116 -11.82 -9.67 -7.49
C SER A 116 -12.48 -8.31 -7.67
N ASN A 117 -12.00 -7.32 -6.91
CA ASN A 117 -12.36 -5.91 -7.06
C ASN A 117 -11.11 -5.03 -6.89
N ILE A 118 -11.05 -3.90 -7.59
CA ILE A 118 -10.00 -2.88 -7.43
C ILE A 118 -10.69 -1.52 -7.28
N ASP A 119 -10.44 -0.86 -6.15
CA ASP A 119 -10.98 0.48 -5.84
C ASP A 119 -9.84 1.51 -5.82
N GLU A 120 -10.01 2.59 -6.58
CA GLU A 120 -9.10 3.74 -6.51
C GLU A 120 -9.41 4.57 -5.26
N SER A 121 -8.41 4.78 -4.42
CA SER A 121 -8.49 5.62 -3.23
C SER A 121 -7.48 6.78 -3.32
N PHE A 122 -7.91 7.96 -2.89
CA PHE A 122 -7.05 9.13 -2.81
C PHE A 122 -6.50 9.29 -1.39
N LYS A 123 -5.20 9.54 -1.27
CA LYS A 123 -4.64 9.96 0.01
C LYS A 123 -5.03 11.42 0.25
N ILE A 124 -5.96 11.67 1.18
CA ILE A 124 -6.17 13.01 1.73
C ILE A 124 -4.95 13.29 2.61
N LEU A 125 -3.96 13.98 2.06
CA LEU A 125 -2.88 14.58 2.85
C LEU A 125 -3.52 15.66 3.72
N LYS A 126 -3.60 15.40 5.02
CA LYS A 126 -3.91 16.41 6.04
C LYS A 126 -2.64 17.10 6.48
#